data_AF-A0A1J4UBZ5-F1
#
_entry.id   AF-A0A1J4UBZ5-F1
#
_cell.length_a   1.000
_cell.length_b   1.000
_cell.length_c   1.000
_cell.angle_alpha   90.00
_cell.angle_beta   90.00
_cell.angle_gamma   90.00
#
_symmetry.space_group_name_H-M   'P 1'
#
loop_
_entity.id
_entity.type
_entity.pdbx_description
1 polymer ?
#
loop_
_entity_poly.entity_id
_entity_poly.type
_entity_poly.pdbx_seq_one_letter_code
_entity_poly.pdbx_strand_id
1 'polypeptide(L)'
;MVSDNKKTPQPENKFDQNFLNNQEVPNQSANQEVQPDYVGFQPKTTPKELVQIPEQRNINNLEINKNENQNEIEKNLDNRIQILKKKLKKSKKKNNQIPIVKDEVTLKIEKIMEDGLEDAYKELTPIQQQEFKIKGEETAWNIRQVLKKTKIKIKEIFKLLLDWLKLLPGVNKFFLEQEAKIKADKIISLNKFSNNK
;
A
#
# COMPACT_ATOMS: atom_id res chain seq x y z
N MET A 1 -30.35 73.59 3.21
CA MET A 1 -30.19 74.01 4.62
C MET A 1 -30.21 72.76 5.48
N VAL A 2 -29.07 72.51 6.17
CA VAL A 2 -28.91 71.80 7.45
C VAL A 2 -29.37 70.32 7.47
N SER A 3 -28.49 69.33 7.29
CA SER A 3 -27.45 68.78 8.19
C SER A 3 -27.94 67.71 9.19
N ASP A 4 -27.28 66.55 9.07
CA ASP A 4 -26.86 65.61 10.13
C ASP A 4 -27.88 64.81 10.95
N ASN A 5 -27.84 63.47 10.84
CA ASN A 5 -27.02 62.68 11.77
C ASN A 5 -26.87 61.21 11.29
N LYS A 6 -25.69 60.87 10.77
CA LYS A 6 -25.19 59.48 10.72
C LYS A 6 -24.50 59.19 12.05
N LYS A 7 -24.84 58.09 12.73
CA LYS A 7 -24.05 57.59 13.86
C LYS A 7 -23.63 56.14 13.62
N THR A 8 -22.46 55.99 13.02
CA THR A 8 -21.54 54.86 13.27
C THR A 8 -20.98 55.04 14.70
N PRO A 9 -20.64 53.97 15.43
CA PRO A 9 -19.24 53.52 15.41
C PRO A 9 -19.02 52.00 15.58
N GLN A 10 -17.90 51.52 15.03
CA GLN A 10 -17.05 50.41 15.50
C GLN A 10 -15.71 51.06 15.93
N PRO A 11 -14.73 50.37 16.53
CA PRO A 11 -14.73 49.24 17.47
C PRO A 11 -13.89 49.57 18.73
N GLU A 12 -14.11 48.89 19.86
CA GLU A 12 -13.25 49.04 21.05
C GLU A 12 -12.58 47.71 21.42
N ASN A 13 -11.27 47.67 21.13
CA ASN A 13 -10.29 46.73 21.68
C ASN A 13 -10.26 46.84 23.21
N LYS A 14 -10.50 45.73 23.92
CA LYS A 14 -10.02 45.56 25.30
C LYS A 14 -9.31 44.22 25.42
N PHE A 15 -7.98 44.35 25.41
CA PHE A 15 -6.99 43.36 25.78
C PHE A 15 -7.04 43.24 27.31
N ASP A 16 -7.54 42.13 27.86
CA ASP A 16 -7.38 41.85 29.28
C ASP A 16 -6.13 40.99 29.49
N GLN A 17 -5.06 41.67 29.88
CA GLN A 17 -3.88 41.06 30.49
C GLN A 17 -4.21 40.77 31.95
N ASN A 18 -4.22 39.49 32.33
CA ASN A 18 -4.12 39.05 33.73
C ASN A 18 -3.27 37.77 33.80
N PHE A 19 -1.97 37.94 33.54
CA PHE A 19 -0.92 36.99 33.91
C PHE A 19 -0.12 37.62 35.05
N LEU A 20 -0.48 37.32 36.29
CA LEU A 20 0.45 37.31 37.43
C LEU A 20 -0.26 36.73 38.66
N ASN A 21 0.07 35.50 39.05
CA ASN A 21 0.41 35.24 40.45
C ASN A 21 1.23 33.96 40.58
N ASN A 22 2.47 34.13 41.06
CA ASN A 22 3.37 33.08 41.53
C ASN A 22 3.08 32.81 43.02
N GLN A 23 3.22 31.55 43.44
CA GLN A 23 3.86 31.11 44.70
C GLN A 23 3.88 29.57 44.71
N GLU A 24 5.04 28.96 44.44
CA GLU A 24 6.02 28.43 45.42
C GLU A 24 5.77 26.97 45.82
N VAL A 25 6.58 26.06 45.24
CA VAL A 25 6.85 24.71 45.78
C VAL A 25 8.32 24.37 45.42
N PRO A 26 9.11 23.74 46.32
CA PRO A 26 10.55 23.95 46.39
C PRO A 26 11.39 23.03 45.49
N ASN A 27 12.56 23.57 45.15
CA ASN A 27 13.67 22.92 44.44
C ASN A 27 14.20 21.67 45.17
N GLN A 28 14.33 20.57 44.43
CA GLN A 28 15.40 19.60 44.61
C GLN A 28 16.06 19.34 43.26
N SER A 29 17.34 19.73 43.20
CA SER A 29 18.25 19.52 42.08
C SER A 29 18.55 18.04 41.85
N ALA A 30 18.52 17.63 40.58
CA ALA A 30 19.56 16.88 39.87
C ALA A 30 18.90 16.05 38.77
N ASN A 31 19.10 16.42 37.50
CA ASN A 31 19.13 15.45 36.40
C ASN A 31 19.95 16.03 35.24
N GLN A 32 20.96 15.24 34.87
CA GLN A 32 21.95 15.52 33.84
C GLN A 32 21.32 15.28 32.45
N GLU A 33 21.54 16.22 31.54
CA GLU A 33 21.17 16.10 30.13
C GLU A 33 22.20 15.19 29.44
N VAL A 34 21.83 13.93 29.17
CA VAL A 34 22.66 12.98 28.41
C VAL A 34 22.15 12.96 26.97
N GLN A 35 23.03 13.31 26.03
CA GLN A 35 22.77 13.26 24.59
C GLN A 35 22.56 11.81 24.11
N PRO A 36 21.84 11.57 23.00
CA PRO A 36 21.67 10.22 22.47
C PRO A 36 22.99 9.69 21.86
N ASP A 37 23.47 8.57 22.39
CA ASP A 37 24.65 7.84 21.92
C ASP A 37 24.50 7.39 20.46
N TYR A 38 25.25 8.05 19.58
CA TYR A 38 25.43 7.67 18.19
C TYR A 38 26.27 6.37 18.11
N VAL A 39 25.63 5.24 17.80
CA VAL A 39 26.31 3.95 17.54
C VAL A 39 27.03 3.96 16.17
N GLY A 40 28.22 4.53 16.14
CA GLY A 40 29.17 4.40 15.04
C GLY A 40 29.97 3.10 15.15
N PHE A 41 29.91 2.23 14.15
CA PHE A 41 30.81 1.07 14.02
C PHE A 41 32.26 1.54 13.84
N GLN A 42 33.14 1.22 14.79
CA GLN A 42 34.59 1.31 14.61
C GLN A 42 35.25 -0.07 14.76
N PRO A 43 35.90 -0.62 13.72
CA PRO A 43 36.62 -1.88 13.83
C PRO A 43 37.92 -1.68 14.62
N LYS A 44 38.01 -2.26 15.81
CA LYS A 44 39.25 -2.27 16.61
C LYS A 44 40.17 -3.39 16.10
N THR A 45 41.34 -2.99 15.61
CA THR A 45 42.51 -3.86 15.41
C THR A 45 43.12 -4.21 16.76
N THR A 46 43.30 -5.50 17.07
CA THR A 46 44.14 -5.95 18.19
C THR A 46 45.23 -6.91 17.67
N PRO A 47 46.50 -6.77 18.14
CA PRO A 47 47.69 -7.47 17.65
C PRO A 47 47.74 -9.00 17.80
N LYS A 48 48.65 -9.53 16.99
CA LYS A 48 49.08 -10.92 16.75
C LYS A 48 49.71 -11.56 18.00
N GLU A 49 49.11 -12.65 18.49
CA GLU A 49 49.77 -13.62 19.37
C GLU A 49 49.67 -15.02 18.75
N LEU A 50 50.78 -15.74 18.84
CA LEU A 50 51.22 -16.84 17.99
C LEU A 50 50.79 -18.18 18.60
N VAL A 51 49.97 -18.97 17.90
CA VAL A 51 49.73 -20.38 18.25
C VAL A 51 50.01 -21.26 17.04
N GLN A 52 50.86 -22.26 17.30
CA GLN A 52 51.67 -23.04 16.38
C GLN A 52 50.85 -24.11 15.63
N ILE A 53 51.21 -24.33 14.36
CA ILE A 53 50.74 -25.45 13.53
C ILE A 53 51.76 -26.59 13.65
N PRO A 54 51.41 -27.80 14.09
CA PRO A 54 52.22 -28.98 13.82
C PRO A 54 51.85 -29.54 12.45
N GLU A 55 52.80 -29.40 11.52
CA GLU A 55 52.85 -30.07 10.23
C GLU A 55 53.27 -31.53 10.44
N GLN A 56 52.41 -32.51 10.10
CA GLN A 56 52.89 -33.86 9.77
C GLN A 56 52.16 -34.40 8.54
N ARG A 57 52.93 -34.45 7.45
CA ARG A 57 52.67 -35.24 6.25
C ARG A 57 52.78 -36.72 6.61
N ASN A 58 51.81 -37.52 6.18
CA ASN A 58 52.10 -38.87 5.74
C ASN A 58 51.12 -39.27 4.63
N ILE A 59 51.63 -39.32 3.41
CA ILE A 59 51.03 -40.09 2.32
C ILE A 59 51.96 -41.27 2.12
N ASN A 60 51.42 -42.48 2.28
CA ASN A 60 51.59 -43.62 1.35
C ASN A 60 51.08 -44.92 2.00
N ASN A 61 49.93 -45.44 1.54
CA ASN A 61 49.90 -46.66 0.72
C ASN A 61 48.46 -47.16 0.45
N LEU A 62 48.14 -47.18 -0.85
CA LEU A 62 47.28 -48.05 -1.67
C LEU A 62 46.07 -48.75 -1.01
N GLU A 63 44.86 -48.35 -1.39
CA GLU A 63 44.06 -48.96 -2.47
C GLU A 63 43.51 -50.34 -2.12
N ILE A 64 42.19 -50.43 -1.93
CA ILE A 64 41.28 -51.42 -2.54
C ILE A 64 39.83 -50.93 -2.32
N ASN A 65 39.03 -50.99 -3.40
CA ASN A 65 37.58 -50.74 -3.52
C ASN A 65 37.08 -49.29 -3.72
N LYS A 66 37.43 -48.66 -4.86
CA LYS A 66 36.87 -47.36 -5.29
C LYS A 66 36.02 -47.39 -6.58
N ASN A 67 35.68 -48.56 -7.11
CA ASN A 67 35.14 -48.66 -8.47
C ASN A 67 33.63 -48.87 -8.60
N GLU A 68 32.89 -49.06 -7.50
CA GLU A 68 31.41 -49.20 -7.57
C GLU A 68 30.65 -47.93 -7.15
N ASN A 69 31.23 -47.13 -6.24
CA ASN A 69 30.52 -45.98 -5.67
C ASN A 69 30.56 -44.71 -6.55
N GLN A 70 31.57 -44.55 -7.41
CA GLN A 70 31.70 -43.35 -8.25
C GLN A 70 30.65 -43.30 -9.39
N ASN A 71 30.30 -44.45 -9.97
CA ASN A 71 29.30 -44.55 -11.03
C ASN A 71 27.88 -44.22 -10.56
N GLU A 72 27.55 -44.52 -9.30
CA GLU A 72 26.23 -44.16 -8.74
C GLU A 72 26.14 -42.67 -8.41
N ILE A 73 27.22 -42.06 -7.91
CA ILE A 73 27.27 -40.63 -7.59
C ILE A 73 27.18 -39.80 -8.87
N GLU A 74 27.92 -40.14 -9.93
CA GLU A 74 27.86 -39.43 -11.21
C GLU A 74 26.48 -39.53 -11.87
N LYS A 75 25.88 -40.73 -11.91
CA LYS A 75 24.49 -40.92 -12.41
C LYS A 75 23.46 -40.15 -11.57
N ASN A 76 23.68 -40.02 -10.26
CA ASN A 76 22.81 -39.23 -9.37
C ASN A 76 22.91 -37.73 -9.66
N LEU A 77 24.13 -37.23 -9.88
CA LEU A 77 24.40 -35.84 -10.23
C LEU A 77 23.82 -35.48 -11.59
N ASP A 78 23.94 -36.34 -12.59
CA ASP A 78 23.38 -36.12 -13.94
C ASP A 78 21.86 -36.04 -13.92
N ASN A 79 21.20 -36.92 -13.17
CA ASN A 79 19.76 -36.88 -12.97
C ASN A 79 19.34 -35.59 -12.27
N ARG A 80 20.08 -35.15 -11.25
CA ARG A 80 19.80 -33.91 -10.53
C ARG A 80 20.01 -32.68 -11.41
N ILE A 81 21.05 -32.65 -12.24
CA ILE A 81 21.30 -31.60 -13.23
C ILE A 81 20.21 -31.59 -14.30
N GLN A 82 19.73 -32.74 -14.77
CA GLN A 82 18.61 -32.81 -15.73
C GLN A 82 17.30 -32.31 -15.12
N ILE A 83 17.01 -32.66 -13.86
CA ILE A 83 15.84 -32.16 -13.13
C ILE A 83 15.94 -30.64 -12.97
N LEU A 84 17.09 -30.11 -12.58
CA LEU A 84 17.33 -28.67 -12.45
C LEU A 84 17.21 -27.96 -13.80
N LYS A 85 17.80 -28.49 -14.88
CA LYS A 85 17.65 -27.95 -16.25
C LYS A 85 16.19 -27.95 -16.71
N LYS A 86 15.41 -28.98 -16.37
CA LYS A 86 13.97 -29.07 -16.69
C LYS A 86 13.13 -28.09 -15.87
N LYS A 87 13.49 -27.85 -14.60
CA LYS A 87 12.86 -26.82 -13.75
C LYS A 87 13.19 -25.40 -14.21
N LEU A 88 14.43 -25.14 -14.61
CA LEU A 88 14.87 -23.85 -15.12
C LEU A 88 14.31 -23.53 -16.52
N LYS A 89 14.23 -24.52 -17.43
CA LYS A 89 13.58 -24.34 -18.75
C LYS A 89 12.07 -24.08 -18.66
N LYS A 90 11.39 -24.51 -17.59
CA LYS A 90 9.96 -24.29 -17.39
C LYS A 90 9.60 -22.90 -16.85
N SER A 91 10.57 -22.08 -16.45
CA SER A 91 10.31 -20.75 -15.87
C SER A 91 10.88 -19.64 -16.75
N LYS A 92 10.32 -19.48 -17.95
CA LYS A 92 10.18 -18.16 -18.64
C LYS A 92 8.97 -18.24 -19.58
N LYS A 93 7.78 -18.50 -19.03
CA LYS A 93 6.57 -18.04 -19.72
C LYS A 93 6.59 -16.53 -19.54
N LYS A 94 7.10 -15.80 -20.55
CA LYS A 94 6.97 -14.34 -20.59
C LYS A 94 5.48 -14.07 -20.38
N ASN A 95 5.16 -13.44 -19.25
CA ASN A 95 3.83 -12.90 -19.03
C ASN A 95 3.70 -11.74 -20.01
N ASN A 96 3.39 -12.07 -21.27
CA ASN A 96 2.87 -11.09 -22.21
C ASN A 96 1.52 -10.71 -21.61
N GLN A 97 1.52 -9.71 -20.74
CA GLN A 97 0.30 -9.00 -20.37
C GLN A 97 -0.19 -8.37 -21.67
N ILE A 98 -0.94 -9.14 -22.45
CA ILE A 98 -1.72 -8.61 -23.56
C ILE A 98 -2.50 -7.47 -22.92
N PRO A 99 -2.40 -6.23 -23.44
CA PRO A 99 -3.19 -5.13 -22.91
C PRO A 99 -4.64 -5.60 -22.96
N ILE A 100 -5.23 -5.81 -21.78
CA ILE A 100 -6.65 -6.14 -21.67
C ILE A 100 -7.33 -4.90 -22.26
N VAL A 101 -7.87 -5.05 -23.46
CA VAL A 101 -8.63 -3.99 -24.12
C VAL A 101 -9.86 -3.77 -23.24
N LYS A 102 -9.74 -2.80 -22.32
CA LYS A 102 -10.81 -2.44 -21.41
C LYS A 102 -11.88 -1.72 -22.22
N ASP A 103 -13.11 -2.20 -22.13
CA ASP A 103 -14.26 -1.55 -22.76
C ASP A 103 -14.37 -0.08 -22.30
N GLU A 104 -14.65 0.83 -23.24
CA GLU A 104 -14.77 2.27 -22.96
C GLU A 104 -15.80 2.60 -21.86
N VAL A 105 -16.92 1.87 -21.84
CA VAL A 105 -17.97 2.07 -20.83
C VAL A 105 -17.46 1.69 -19.44
N THR A 106 -16.65 0.64 -19.34
CA THR A 106 -16.05 0.22 -18.05
C THR A 106 -15.07 1.27 -17.56
N LEU A 107 -14.24 1.84 -18.43
CA LEU A 107 -13.34 2.94 -18.08
C LEU A 107 -14.10 4.18 -17.59
N LYS A 108 -15.23 4.51 -18.21
CA LYS A 108 -16.09 5.61 -17.76
C LYS A 108 -16.70 5.33 -16.38
N ILE A 109 -17.11 4.09 -16.11
CA ILE A 109 -17.60 3.68 -14.79
C ILE A 109 -16.49 3.81 -13.74
N GLU A 110 -15.28 3.31 -14.03
CA GLU A 110 -14.10 3.45 -13.16
C GLU A 110 -13.85 4.94 -12.84
N LYS A 111 -13.92 5.82 -13.85
CA LYS A 111 -13.70 7.26 -13.62
C LYS A 111 -14.76 7.90 -12.74
N ILE A 112 -16.04 7.55 -12.90
CA ILE A 112 -17.13 8.04 -12.02
C ILE A 112 -16.95 7.53 -10.59
N MET A 113 -16.47 6.29 -10.45
CA MET A 113 -16.21 5.68 -9.14
C MET A 113 -15.05 6.37 -8.42
N GLU A 114 -13.95 6.68 -9.12
CA GLU A 114 -12.77 7.38 -8.60
C GLU A 114 -13.04 8.83 -8.19
N ASP A 115 -13.91 9.53 -8.92
CA ASP A 115 -14.21 10.96 -8.73
C ASP A 115 -14.48 11.34 -7.27
N GLY A 116 -13.68 12.23 -6.68
CA GLY A 116 -13.86 12.71 -5.31
C GLY A 116 -13.39 11.77 -4.19
N LEU A 117 -12.68 10.68 -4.50
CA LEU A 117 -12.11 9.77 -3.49
C LEU A 117 -10.62 10.02 -3.20
N GLU A 118 -10.00 11.02 -3.85
CA GLU A 118 -8.55 11.25 -3.81
C GLU A 118 -7.99 11.38 -2.39
N ASP A 119 -8.69 12.08 -1.51
CA ASP A 119 -8.21 12.37 -0.16
C ASP A 119 -8.33 11.14 0.75
N ALA A 120 -9.48 10.46 0.75
CA ALA A 120 -9.66 9.19 1.46
C ALA A 120 -8.71 8.10 0.94
N TYR A 121 -8.37 8.13 -0.35
CA TYR A 121 -7.43 7.19 -0.95
C TYR A 121 -5.99 7.38 -0.46
N LYS A 122 -5.56 8.63 -0.25
CA LYS A 122 -4.21 8.94 0.27
C LYS A 122 -4.00 8.49 1.71
N GLU A 123 -5.08 8.38 2.49
CA GLU A 123 -5.03 7.90 3.88
C GLU A 123 -4.80 6.38 3.97
N LEU A 124 -5.03 5.63 2.88
CA LEU A 124 -4.80 4.19 2.84
C LEU A 124 -3.31 3.85 2.80
N THR A 125 -2.94 2.74 3.46
CA THR A 125 -1.60 2.15 3.30
C THR A 125 -1.38 1.63 1.87
N PRO A 126 -0.14 1.48 1.38
CA PRO A 126 0.11 0.99 0.01
C PRO A 126 -0.55 -0.35 -0.32
N ILE A 127 -0.68 -1.24 0.67
CA ILE A 127 -1.35 -2.54 0.51
C ILE A 127 -2.86 -2.34 0.36
N GLN A 128 -3.48 -1.53 1.22
CA GLN A 128 -4.91 -1.21 1.14
C GLN A 128 -5.25 -0.44 -0.14
N GLN A 129 -4.37 0.46 -0.58
CA GLN A 129 -4.47 1.17 -1.85
C GLN A 129 -4.54 0.21 -3.03
N GLN A 130 -3.72 -0.84 -3.03
CA GLN A 130 -3.73 -1.86 -4.08
C GLN A 130 -5.00 -2.71 -4.01
N GLU A 131 -5.40 -3.16 -2.82
CA GLU A 131 -6.65 -3.91 -2.62
C GLU A 131 -7.86 -3.10 -3.09
N PHE A 132 -7.92 -1.82 -2.72
CA PHE A 132 -8.98 -0.90 -3.10
C PHE A 132 -9.07 -0.73 -4.62
N LYS A 133 -7.93 -0.60 -5.32
CA LYS A 133 -7.88 -0.54 -6.78
C LYS A 133 -8.40 -1.83 -7.42
N ILE A 134 -7.91 -3.00 -6.99
CA ILE A 134 -8.33 -4.29 -7.53
C ILE A 134 -9.84 -4.49 -7.33
N LYS A 135 -10.34 -4.17 -6.14
CA LYS A 135 -11.77 -4.23 -5.82
C LYS A 135 -12.59 -3.21 -6.61
N GLY A 136 -12.02 -2.04 -6.90
CA GLY A 136 -12.62 -1.03 -7.76
C GLY A 136 -12.82 -1.53 -9.18
N GLU A 137 -11.79 -2.14 -9.78
CA GLU A 137 -11.87 -2.74 -11.12
C GLU A 137 -12.90 -3.87 -11.18
N GLU A 138 -12.89 -4.77 -10.19
CA GLU A 138 -13.88 -5.85 -10.07
C GLU A 138 -15.31 -5.31 -9.95
N THR A 139 -15.50 -4.27 -9.13
CA THR A 139 -16.79 -3.62 -8.92
C THR A 139 -17.28 -2.92 -10.19
N ALA A 140 -16.41 -2.20 -10.90
CA ALA A 140 -16.74 -1.56 -12.16
C ALA A 140 -17.17 -2.58 -13.23
N TRP A 141 -16.48 -3.73 -13.30
CA TRP A 141 -16.87 -4.83 -14.17
C TRP A 141 -18.25 -5.40 -13.81
N ASN A 142 -18.52 -5.64 -12.52
CA ASN A 142 -19.82 -6.11 -12.05
C ASN A 142 -20.96 -5.13 -12.38
N ILE A 143 -20.74 -3.83 -12.15
CA ILE A 143 -21.69 -2.77 -12.51
C ILE A 143 -21.95 -2.80 -14.02
N ARG A 144 -20.91 -2.95 -14.84
CA ARG A 144 -21.08 -3.08 -16.29
C ARG A 144 -21.94 -4.28 -16.66
N GLN A 145 -21.79 -5.43 -16.00
CA GLN A 145 -22.66 -6.58 -16.24
C GLN A 145 -24.11 -6.27 -15.87
N VAL A 146 -24.36 -5.52 -14.79
CA VAL A 146 -25.72 -5.09 -14.41
C VAL A 146 -26.32 -4.16 -15.48
N LEU A 147 -25.52 -3.24 -16.05
CA LEU A 147 -25.97 -2.33 -17.10
C LEU A 147 -26.27 -3.03 -18.43
N LYS A 148 -25.61 -4.15 -18.73
CA LYS A 148 -25.89 -4.97 -19.94
C LYS A 148 -27.24 -5.70 -19.88
N LYS A 149 -27.88 -5.80 -18.71
CA LYS A 149 -29.18 -6.47 -18.56
C LYS A 149 -30.30 -5.59 -19.11
N THR A 150 -31.34 -6.20 -19.68
CA THR A 150 -32.54 -5.50 -20.17
C THR A 150 -33.27 -4.71 -19.09
N LYS A 151 -33.29 -5.22 -17.84
CA LYS A 151 -33.88 -4.54 -16.69
C LYS A 151 -32.81 -4.19 -15.68
N ILE A 152 -32.44 -2.92 -15.66
CA ILE A 152 -31.42 -2.38 -14.75
C ILE A 152 -32.04 -2.21 -13.37
N LYS A 153 -31.40 -2.80 -12.36
CA LYS A 153 -31.79 -2.66 -10.96
C LYS A 153 -30.82 -1.70 -10.27
N ILE A 154 -31.25 -0.45 -10.08
CA ILE A 154 -30.46 0.59 -9.40
C ILE A 154 -30.00 0.15 -8.00
N LYS A 155 -30.84 -0.60 -7.27
CA LYS A 155 -30.49 -1.15 -5.97
C LYS A 155 -29.27 -2.09 -6.00
N GLU A 156 -29.08 -2.84 -7.09
CA GLU A 156 -27.90 -3.71 -7.25
C GLU A 156 -26.63 -2.88 -7.44
N ILE A 157 -26.67 -1.85 -8.28
CA ILE A 157 -25.54 -0.93 -8.51
C ILE A 157 -25.17 -0.18 -7.22
N PHE A 158 -26.17 0.37 -6.53
CA PHE A 158 -25.99 1.05 -5.26
C PHE A 158 -25.31 0.15 -4.22
N LYS A 159 -25.74 -1.11 -4.10
CA LYS A 159 -25.15 -2.06 -3.17
C LYS A 159 -23.67 -2.33 -3.51
N LEU A 160 -23.36 -2.56 -4.79
CA LEU A 160 -21.98 -2.78 -5.24
C LEU A 160 -21.07 -1.60 -4.90
N LEU A 161 -21.53 -0.37 -5.15
CA LEU A 161 -20.79 0.84 -4.81
C LEU A 161 -20.61 1.00 -3.30
N LEU A 162 -21.68 0.81 -2.53
CA LEU A 162 -21.63 0.94 -1.08
C LEU A 162 -20.69 -0.10 -0.45
N ASP A 163 -20.71 -1.34 -0.92
CA ASP A 163 -19.85 -2.41 -0.41
C ASP A 163 -18.38 -2.16 -0.74
N TRP A 164 -18.07 -1.59 -1.91
CA TRP A 164 -16.72 -1.16 -2.27
C TRP A 164 -16.26 0.07 -1.45
N LEU A 165 -17.11 1.07 -1.31
CA LEU A 165 -16.79 2.31 -0.58
C LEU A 165 -16.55 2.08 0.91
N LYS A 166 -17.16 1.05 1.52
CA LYS A 166 -16.90 0.65 2.91
C LYS A 166 -15.47 0.18 3.18
N LEU A 167 -14.68 -0.11 2.14
CA LEU A 167 -13.27 -0.44 2.30
C LEU A 167 -12.44 0.77 2.77
N LEU A 168 -12.97 2.00 2.61
CA LEU A 168 -12.32 3.21 3.10
C LEU A 168 -12.49 3.33 4.64
N PRO A 169 -11.39 3.32 5.41
CA PRO A 169 -11.45 3.61 6.84
C PRO A 169 -11.70 5.10 7.09
N GLY A 170 -12.21 5.45 8.27
CA GLY A 170 -12.31 6.86 8.70
C GLY A 170 -13.44 7.69 8.07
N VAL A 171 -14.16 7.15 7.08
CA VAL A 171 -15.24 7.87 6.39
C VAL A 171 -16.61 7.58 7.04
N ASN A 172 -17.42 8.62 7.24
CA ASN A 172 -18.75 8.49 7.83
C ASN A 172 -19.69 7.65 6.96
N LYS A 173 -20.45 6.74 7.58
CA LYS A 173 -21.41 5.86 6.89
C LYS A 173 -22.42 6.64 6.05
N PHE A 174 -22.94 7.76 6.55
CA PHE A 174 -23.90 8.56 5.79
C PHE A 174 -23.29 9.15 4.52
N PHE A 175 -22.03 9.59 4.59
CA PHE A 175 -21.30 10.10 3.44
C PHE A 175 -21.13 8.98 2.39
N LEU A 176 -20.65 7.80 2.78
CA LEU A 176 -20.52 6.66 1.86
C LEU A 176 -21.85 6.29 1.19
N GLU A 177 -22.96 6.39 1.93
CA GLU A 177 -24.28 6.13 1.39
C GLU A 177 -24.72 7.17 0.35
N GLN A 178 -24.49 8.46 0.61
CA GLN A 178 -24.81 9.52 -0.35
C GLN A 178 -23.92 9.45 -1.58
N GLU A 179 -22.61 9.24 -1.39
CA GLU A 179 -21.67 9.05 -2.49
C GLU A 179 -22.06 7.87 -3.38
N ALA A 180 -22.42 6.73 -2.77
CA ALA A 180 -22.92 5.58 -3.51
C ALA A 180 -24.20 5.90 -4.31
N LYS A 181 -25.15 6.66 -3.74
CA LYS A 181 -26.38 7.09 -4.43
C LYS A 181 -26.06 7.98 -5.63
N ILE A 182 -25.28 9.04 -5.42
CA ILE A 182 -24.90 10.00 -6.45
C ILE A 182 -24.16 9.30 -7.59
N LYS A 183 -23.19 8.43 -7.28
CA LYS A 183 -22.43 7.68 -8.28
C LYS A 183 -23.32 6.69 -9.04
N ALA A 184 -24.24 6.01 -8.36
CA ALA A 184 -25.16 5.10 -9.03
C ALA A 184 -26.06 5.83 -10.05
N ASP A 185 -26.56 7.01 -9.70
CA ASP A 185 -27.36 7.84 -10.59
C ASP A 185 -26.55 8.34 -11.80
N LYS A 186 -25.30 8.78 -11.59
CA LYS A 186 -24.36 9.14 -12.67
C LYS A 186 -24.13 7.95 -13.63
N ILE A 187 -23.90 6.76 -13.09
CA ILE A 187 -23.64 5.54 -13.87
C ILE A 187 -24.86 5.12 -14.70
N ILE A 188 -26.07 5.18 -14.14
CA ILE A 188 -27.30 4.88 -14.90
C ILE A 188 -27.50 5.87 -16.03
N SER A 189 -27.23 7.15 -15.76
CA SER A 189 -27.36 8.22 -16.76
C SER A 189 -26.45 7.96 -17.96
N LEU A 190 -25.23 7.46 -17.72
CA LEU A 190 -24.28 7.10 -18.78
C LEU A 190 -24.85 6.08 -19.78
N ASN A 191 -25.58 5.07 -19.30
CA ASN A 191 -26.20 4.07 -20.15
C ASN A 191 -27.41 4.63 -20.95
N LYS A 192 -28.20 5.52 -20.34
CA LYS A 192 -29.34 6.15 -21.02
C LYS A 192 -28.88 6.98 -22.23
N PHE A 193 -27.80 7.75 -22.07
CA PHE A 193 -27.24 8.52 -23.18
C PHE A 193 -26.60 7.66 -24.26
N SER A 194 -25.99 6.52 -23.89
CA SER A 194 -25.36 5.62 -24.86
C SER A 194 -26.35 4.82 -25.71
N ASN A 195 -27.55 4.50 -25.20
CA ASN A 195 -28.55 3.72 -25.95
C ASN A 195 -29.53 4.59 -26.77
N ASN A 196 -29.54 5.91 -26.55
CA ASN A 196 -30.40 6.86 -27.26
C ASN A 196 -29.71 7.52 -28.47
N LYS A 197 -28.60 6.96 -28.94
CA LYS A 197 -27.81 7.45 -30.07
C LYS A 197 -27.62 6.33 -31.08
#